data_AF-A0A953RSS3-F1
#
_entry.id   AF-A0A953RSS3-F1
#
_cell.length_a   1.000
_cell.length_b   1.000
_cell.length_c   1.000
_cell.angle_alpha   90.00
_cell.angle_beta   90.00
_cell.angle_gamma   90.00
#
_symmetry.space_group_name_H-M   'P 1'
#
loop_
_entity.id
_entity.type
_entity.pdbx_description
1 polymer ?
#
loop_
_entity_poly.entity_id
_entity_poly.type
_entity_poly.pdbx_seq_one_letter_code
_entity_poly.pdbx_strand_id
1 'polypeptide(L)'
;MPQDSPHKAPRGLTAVALFLLFGTAMASLAGITLIFPGTVLDRAWRLNPVAYAQLAPLGAPVGIVFLLLAALLAVAATGWWRRRRWGWVLAVVIIATQLLGDFVNLLRGNVLRGAVGVAIASALLFYMVRPRVRAAF
;
A
#
# COMPACT_ATOMS: atom_id res chain seq x y z
N MET A 1 17.31 30.80 -25.43
CA MET A 1 17.55 29.38 -25.05
C MET A 1 16.68 29.07 -23.84
N PRO A 2 15.64 28.23 -23.94
CA PRO A 2 14.93 27.77 -22.76
C PRO A 2 15.81 26.73 -22.05
N GLN A 3 16.04 26.93 -20.76
CA GLN A 3 16.81 26.01 -19.94
C GLN A 3 16.01 24.73 -19.67
N ASP A 4 16.56 23.60 -20.12
CA ASP A 4 16.07 22.27 -19.78
C ASP A 4 16.21 22.05 -18.27
N SER A 5 15.10 22.23 -17.56
CA SER A 5 15.00 21.84 -16.16
C SER A 5 15.24 20.33 -16.05
N PRO A 6 16.05 19.85 -15.09
CA PRO A 6 16.37 18.44 -14.97
C PRO A 6 15.07 17.64 -14.89
N HIS A 7 14.94 16.59 -15.71
CA HIS A 7 13.81 15.70 -15.77
C HIS A 7 13.48 15.14 -14.38
N LYS A 8 12.73 15.90 -13.57
CA LYS A 8 12.15 15.42 -12.33
C LYS A 8 11.25 14.26 -12.74
N ALA A 9 11.60 13.06 -12.29
CA ALA A 9 10.67 11.95 -12.28
C ALA A 9 9.32 12.51 -11.79
N PRO A 10 8.23 12.34 -12.56
CA PRO A 10 6.97 12.99 -12.25
C PRO A 10 6.65 12.72 -10.78
N ARG A 11 6.48 13.77 -9.96
CA ARG A 11 6.38 13.64 -8.49
C ARG A 11 5.43 12.54 -8.03
N GLY A 12 4.37 12.27 -8.79
CA GLY A 12 3.43 11.19 -8.51
C GLY A 12 3.96 9.78 -8.75
N LEU A 13 4.91 9.54 -9.67
CA LEU A 13 5.59 8.24 -9.77
C LEU A 13 6.36 7.92 -8.49
N THR A 14 7.06 8.90 -7.93
CA THR A 14 7.76 8.74 -6.65
C THR A 14 6.77 8.52 -5.50
N ALA A 15 5.66 9.25 -5.47
CA ALA A 15 4.63 9.09 -4.44
C ALA A 15 4.03 7.68 -4.44
N VAL A 16 3.69 7.12 -5.61
CA VAL A 16 3.17 5.74 -5.72
C VAL A 16 4.23 4.73 -5.28
N ALA A 17 5.49 4.90 -5.68
CA ALA A 17 6.58 4.00 -5.26
C ALA A 17 6.75 3.99 -3.74
N LEU A 18 6.76 5.17 -3.11
CA LEU A 18 6.84 5.31 -1.66
C LEU A 18 5.64 4.69 -0.95
N PHE A 19 4.43 4.88 -1.51
CA PHE A 19 3.22 4.28 -0.96
C PHE A 19 3.27 2.75 -1.00
N LEU A 20 3.71 2.16 -2.12
CA LEU A 20 3.86 0.70 -2.24
C LEU A 20 4.92 0.16 -1.28
N LEU A 21 6.07 0.82 -1.17
CA LEU A 21 7.13 0.44 -0.21
C LEU A 21 6.67 0.55 1.24
N PHE A 22 5.96 1.61 1.58
CA PHE A 22 5.37 1.79 2.90
C PHE A 22 4.37 0.67 3.20
N GLY A 23 3.52 0.33 2.23
CA GLY A 23 2.62 -0.83 2.32
C GLY A 23 3.38 -2.13 2.55
N THR A 24 4.47 -2.39 1.81
CA THR A 24 5.33 -3.57 2.01
C THR A 24 5.86 -3.62 3.44
N ALA A 25 6.40 -2.51 3.95
CA ALA A 25 6.95 -2.48 5.29
C ALA A 25 5.88 -2.75 6.37
N MET A 26 4.71 -2.12 6.25
CA MET A 26 3.60 -2.31 7.19
C MET A 26 3.01 -3.72 7.12
N ALA A 27 2.84 -4.28 5.92
CA ALA A 27 2.37 -5.64 5.73
C ALA A 27 3.38 -6.67 6.27
N SER A 28 4.68 -6.47 6.03
CA SER A 28 5.74 -7.30 6.60
C SER A 28 5.73 -7.25 8.13
N LEU A 29 5.61 -6.05 8.71
CA LEU A 29 5.52 -5.85 10.16
C LEU A 29 4.31 -6.59 10.76
N ALA A 30 3.13 -6.43 10.15
CA ALA A 30 1.93 -7.14 10.58
C ALA A 30 2.09 -8.66 10.44
N GLY A 31 2.64 -9.13 9.32
CA GLY A 31 2.86 -10.55 9.08
C GLY A 31 3.82 -11.19 10.08
N ILE A 32 4.96 -10.55 10.32
CA ILE A 32 5.98 -11.02 11.28
C ILE A 32 5.41 -11.07 12.69
N THR A 33 4.74 -10.00 13.14
CA THR A 33 4.19 -9.92 14.51
C THR A 33 3.01 -10.86 14.75
N LEU A 34 2.27 -11.26 13.71
CA LEU A 34 1.20 -12.26 13.82
C LEU A 34 1.70 -13.71 13.80
N ILE A 35 2.82 -13.99 13.11
CA ILE A 35 3.45 -15.31 13.09
C ILE A 35 4.30 -15.53 14.36
N PHE A 36 5.01 -14.48 14.79
CA PHE A 36 5.89 -14.49 15.94
C PHE A 36 5.45 -13.41 16.95
N PRO A 37 4.34 -13.62 17.67
CA PRO A 37 3.88 -12.69 18.70
C PRO A 37 4.83 -12.68 19.91
N GLY A 38 4.82 -11.59 20.67
CA GLY A 38 5.63 -11.40 21.87
C GLY A 38 6.96 -10.66 21.64
N THR A 39 7.14 -10.02 20.48
CA THR A 39 8.39 -9.34 20.13
C THR A 39 8.33 -7.83 20.40
N VAL A 40 9.48 -7.15 20.35
CA VAL A 40 9.54 -5.68 20.48
C VAL A 40 8.76 -4.97 19.36
N LEU A 41 8.58 -5.62 18.20
CA LEU A 41 7.82 -5.10 17.07
C LEU A 41 6.34 -4.94 17.40
N ASP A 42 5.81 -5.69 18.38
CA ASP A 42 4.41 -5.61 18.78
C ASP A 42 4.05 -4.24 19.37
N ARG A 43 5.05 -3.45 19.79
CA ARG A 43 4.84 -2.05 20.20
C ARG A 43 4.20 -1.21 19.10
N ALA A 44 4.43 -1.55 17.83
CA ALA A 44 3.80 -0.86 16.70
C ALA A 44 2.27 -0.98 16.72
N TRP A 45 1.72 -2.06 17.27
CA TRP A 45 0.26 -2.25 17.41
C TRP A 45 -0.38 -1.24 18.36
N ARG A 46 0.39 -0.51 19.18
CA ARG A 46 -0.14 0.61 19.99
C ARG A 46 -0.71 1.73 19.13
N LEU A 47 -0.25 1.87 17.89
CA LEU A 47 -0.81 2.82 16.92
C LEU A 47 -2.17 2.35 16.38
N ASN A 48 -2.48 1.06 16.49
CA ASN A 48 -3.70 0.47 15.96
C ASN A 48 -4.19 -0.72 16.82
N PRO A 49 -4.63 -0.46 18.06
CA PRO A 49 -4.99 -1.53 19.00
C PRO A 49 -6.23 -2.29 18.53
N VAL A 50 -7.14 -1.62 17.80
CA VAL A 50 -8.35 -2.23 17.25
C VAL A 50 -8.00 -3.27 16.19
N ALA A 51 -7.06 -2.98 15.27
CA ALA A 51 -6.63 -3.96 14.28
C ALA A 51 -5.96 -5.16 14.93
N TYR A 52 -5.13 -4.94 15.96
CA TYR A 52 -4.48 -6.02 16.68
C TYR A 52 -5.50 -6.95 17.34
N ALA A 53 -6.53 -6.42 18.01
CA ALA A 53 -7.58 -7.22 18.64
C ALA A 53 -8.35 -8.11 17.66
N GLN A 54 -8.49 -7.68 16.40
CA GLN A 54 -9.19 -8.42 15.34
C GLN A 54 -8.30 -9.48 14.67
N LEU A 55 -7.00 -9.20 14.53
CA LEU A 55 -6.07 -10.03 13.77
C LEU A 55 -5.30 -11.02 14.65
N ALA A 56 -4.97 -10.65 15.88
CA ALA A 56 -4.21 -11.49 16.81
C ALA A 56 -4.86 -12.86 17.08
N PRO A 57 -6.20 -12.98 17.24
CA PRO A 57 -6.85 -14.28 17.42
C PRO A 57 -6.71 -15.21 16.21
N LEU A 58 -6.51 -14.65 15.02
CA LEU A 58 -6.35 -15.40 13.78
C LEU A 58 -4.90 -15.88 13.56
N GLY A 59 -3.92 -15.24 14.22
CA GLY A 59 -2.53 -15.69 14.32
C GLY A 59 -1.81 -15.88 12.99
N ALA A 60 -0.97 -16.93 12.92
CA ALA A 60 -0.04 -17.19 11.84
C ALA A 60 -0.69 -17.30 10.43
N PRO A 61 -1.86 -17.93 10.23
CA PRO A 61 -2.53 -17.96 8.93
C PRO A 61 -2.72 -16.58 8.30
N VAL A 62 -3.20 -15.62 9.08
CA VAL A 62 -3.38 -14.24 8.62
C VAL A 62 -2.04 -13.54 8.46
N GLY A 63 -1.07 -13.84 9.33
CA GLY A 63 0.30 -13.35 9.17
C GLY A 63 0.94 -13.76 7.84
N ILE A 64 0.75 -15.01 7.38
CA ILE A 64 1.23 -15.49 6.08
C ILE A 64 0.58 -14.70 4.94
N VAL A 65 -0.74 -14.44 5.00
CA VAL A 65 -1.44 -13.62 4.00
C VAL A 65 -0.85 -12.21 3.93
N PHE A 66 -0.52 -11.60 5.08
CA PHE A 66 0.16 -10.31 5.12
C PHE A 66 1.57 -10.34 4.51
N LEU A 67 2.35 -11.40 4.74
CA LEU A 67 3.66 -11.56 4.10
C LEU A 67 3.55 -11.75 2.58
N LEU A 68 2.55 -12.50 2.11
CA LEU A 68 2.26 -12.62 0.68
C LEU A 68 1.88 -11.26 0.06
N LEU A 69 1.05 -10.49 0.76
CA LEU A 69 0.72 -9.12 0.34
C LEU A 69 1.97 -8.22 0.30
N ALA A 70 2.86 -8.32 1.30
CA ALA A 70 4.10 -7.58 1.33
C ALA A 70 5.00 -7.90 0.13
N ALA A 71 5.10 -9.18 -0.23
CA ALA A 71 5.82 -9.65 -1.42
C ALA A 71 5.20 -9.09 -2.71
N LEU A 72 3.86 -9.14 -2.85
CA LEU A 72 3.16 -8.57 -4.00
C LEU A 72 3.39 -7.06 -4.14
N LEU A 73 3.36 -6.32 -3.02
CA LEU A 73 3.65 -4.89 -2.99
C LEU A 73 5.11 -4.60 -3.38
N ALA A 74 6.06 -5.41 -2.95
CA ALA A 74 7.47 -5.26 -3.30
C ALA A 74 7.70 -5.54 -4.80
N VAL A 75 7.04 -6.56 -5.34
CA VAL A 75 7.06 -6.89 -6.77
C VAL A 75 6.41 -5.76 -7.59
N ALA A 76 5.28 -5.22 -7.15
CA ALA A 76 4.63 -4.07 -7.77
C ALA A 76 5.52 -2.82 -7.74
N ALA A 77 6.15 -2.52 -6.59
CA ALA A 77 7.10 -1.40 -6.46
C ALA A 77 8.30 -1.56 -7.40
N THR A 78 8.81 -2.79 -7.54
CA THR A 78 9.93 -3.10 -8.45
C THR A 78 9.52 -2.91 -9.91
N GLY A 79 8.35 -3.44 -10.30
CA GLY A 79 7.81 -3.26 -11.65
C GLY A 79 7.49 -1.79 -11.96
N TRP A 80 7.03 -1.06 -10.96
CA TRP A 80 6.77 0.38 -11.03
C TRP A 80 8.05 1.18 -11.26
N TRP A 81 9.12 0.89 -10.49
CA TRP A 81 10.41 1.55 -10.66
C TRP A 81 11.04 1.27 -12.03
N ARG A 82 10.91 0.02 -12.50
CA ARG A 82 11.38 -0.40 -13.82
C ARG A 82 10.50 0.09 -14.96
N ARG A 83 9.44 0.85 -14.67
CA ARG A 83 8.49 1.37 -15.66
C ARG A 83 7.94 0.28 -16.58
N ARG A 84 7.60 -0.88 -16.02
CA ARG A 84 7.01 -2.00 -16.76
C ARG A 84 5.50 -2.00 -16.61
N ARG A 85 4.77 -2.22 -17.71
CA ARG A 85 3.30 -2.40 -17.69
C ARG A 85 2.78 -3.35 -16.62
N TRP A 86 3.43 -4.49 -16.40
CA TRP A 86 2.96 -5.45 -15.38
C TRP A 86 3.02 -4.87 -13.96
N GLY A 87 4.01 -4.02 -13.66
CA GLY A 87 4.10 -3.32 -12.37
C GLY A 87 3.02 -2.26 -12.20
N TRP A 88 2.68 -1.55 -13.28
CA TRP A 88 1.53 -0.63 -13.30
C TRP A 88 0.22 -1.37 -13.04
N VAL A 89 -0.03 -2.49 -13.73
CA VAL A 89 -1.24 -3.30 -13.51
C VAL A 89 -1.32 -3.80 -12.06
N LEU A 90 -0.23 -4.36 -11.53
CA LEU A 90 -0.20 -4.84 -10.14
C LEU A 90 -0.48 -3.71 -9.15
N ALA A 91 0.15 -2.54 -9.31
CA ALA A 91 -0.08 -1.40 -8.44
C ALA A 91 -1.54 -0.93 -8.50
N VAL A 92 -2.17 -0.89 -9.69
CA VAL A 92 -3.58 -0.52 -9.84
C VAL A 92 -4.47 -1.52 -9.12
N VAL A 93 -4.26 -2.82 -9.34
CA VAL A 93 -5.05 -3.88 -8.70
C VAL A 93 -4.92 -3.82 -7.17
N ILE A 94 -3.70 -3.67 -6.65
CA ILE A 94 -3.47 -3.61 -5.20
C ILE A 94 -4.14 -2.37 -4.59
N ILE A 95 -3.98 -1.19 -5.20
CA ILE A 95 -4.59 0.04 -4.67
C ILE A 95 -6.12 -0.02 -4.76
N ALA A 96 -6.69 -0.60 -5.83
CA ALA A 96 -8.13 -0.79 -5.96
C ALA A 96 -8.69 -1.74 -4.88
N THR A 97 -7.99 -2.83 -4.59
CA THR A 97 -8.37 -3.74 -3.49
C THR A 97 -8.30 -3.05 -2.13
N GLN A 98 -7.27 -2.23 -1.88
CA GLN A 98 -7.17 -1.45 -0.64
C GLN A 98 -8.30 -0.43 -0.52
N LEU A 99 -8.63 0.27 -1.59
CA LEU A 99 -9.76 1.20 -1.64
C LEU A 99 -11.06 0.51 -1.22
N LEU A 100 -11.33 -0.70 -1.74
CA LEU A 100 -12.49 -1.48 -1.35
C LEU A 100 -12.48 -1.84 0.16
N GLY A 101 -11.32 -2.21 0.69
CA GLY A 101 -11.15 -2.45 2.12
C GLY A 101 -11.41 -1.21 2.98
N ASP A 102 -10.97 -0.04 2.54
CA ASP A 102 -11.20 1.22 3.24
C ASP A 102 -12.66 1.65 3.19
N PHE A 103 -13.38 1.37 2.10
CA PHE A 103 -14.84 1.49 2.05
C PHE A 103 -15.54 0.58 3.06
N VAL A 104 -15.11 -0.68 3.19
CA VAL A 104 -15.65 -1.58 4.22
C VAL A 104 -15.36 -1.04 5.62
N ASN A 105 -14.20 -0.43 5.85
CA ASN A 105 -13.87 0.23 7.13
C ASN A 105 -14.77 1.44 7.42
N LEU A 106 -15.12 2.25 6.41
CA LEU A 106 -16.11 3.33 6.55
C LEU A 106 -17.46 2.78 7.02
N LEU A 107 -17.94 1.70 6.39
CA LEU A 107 -19.21 1.07 6.72
C LEU A 107 -19.22 0.44 8.12
N ARG A 108 -18.07 -0.07 8.59
CA ARG A 108 -17.92 -0.63 9.95
C ARG A 108 -17.75 0.43 11.05
N GLY A 109 -17.94 1.71 10.74
CA GLY A 109 -17.87 2.81 11.72
C GLY A 109 -16.47 3.35 11.99
N ASN A 110 -15.42 2.83 11.34
CA ASN A 110 -14.06 3.36 11.44
C ASN A 110 -13.87 4.55 10.46
N VAL A 111 -14.72 5.58 10.61
CA VAL A 111 -14.92 6.65 9.62
C VAL A 111 -13.62 7.40 9.33
N LEU A 112 -12.82 7.75 10.34
CA LEU A 112 -11.57 8.48 10.13
C LEU A 112 -10.55 7.67 9.31
N ARG A 113 -10.35 6.40 9.70
CA ARG A 113 -9.39 5.51 9.01
C ARG A 113 -9.82 5.22 7.59
N GLY A 114 -11.10 4.88 7.39
CA GLY A 114 -11.66 4.61 6.08
C GLY A 114 -11.67 5.84 5.18
N ALA A 115 -11.99 7.03 5.69
CA ALA A 115 -12.06 8.25 4.87
C ALA A 115 -10.68 8.67 4.37
N VAL A 116 -9.66 8.61 5.24
CA VAL A 116 -8.27 8.91 4.88
C VAL A 116 -7.77 7.89 3.86
N GLY A 117 -8.01 6.60 4.09
CA GLY A 117 -7.62 5.52 3.18
C GLY A 117 -8.26 5.67 1.79
N VAL A 118 -9.58 5.89 1.75
CA VAL A 118 -10.33 6.15 0.51
C VAL A 118 -9.76 7.38 -0.22
N ALA A 119 -9.56 8.51 0.47
CA ALA A 119 -9.05 9.72 -0.16
C ALA A 119 -7.67 9.51 -0.80
N ILE A 120 -6.74 8.85 -0.09
CA ILE A 120 -5.39 8.56 -0.58
C ILE A 120 -5.46 7.60 -1.77
N ALA A 121 -6.16 6.47 -1.63
CA ALA A 121 -6.24 5.44 -2.65
C ALA A 121 -6.93 5.95 -3.93
N SER A 122 -8.03 6.72 -3.80
CA SER A 122 -8.70 7.35 -4.95
C SER A 122 -7.80 8.36 -5.66
N ALA A 123 -7.06 9.20 -4.91
CA ALA A 123 -6.14 10.16 -5.51
C ALA A 123 -5.00 9.46 -6.29
N LEU A 124 -4.44 8.37 -5.75
CA LEU A 124 -3.40 7.58 -6.40
C LEU A 124 -3.93 6.87 -7.66
N LEU A 125 -5.10 6.22 -7.58
CA LEU A 125 -5.72 5.58 -8.75
C LEU A 125 -6.03 6.59 -9.85
N PHE A 126 -6.62 7.73 -9.50
CA PHE A 126 -6.89 8.79 -10.47
C PHE A 126 -5.61 9.28 -11.15
N TYR A 127 -4.52 9.42 -10.39
CA TYR A 127 -3.21 9.74 -10.96
C TYR A 127 -2.71 8.65 -11.92
N MET A 128 -2.84 7.38 -11.56
CA MET A 128 -2.33 6.24 -12.36
C MET A 128 -3.09 6.04 -13.68
N VAL A 129 -4.38 6.37 -13.72
CA VAL A 129 -5.22 6.23 -14.92
C VAL A 129 -4.95 7.37 -15.93
N ARG A 130 -4.32 8.48 -15.51
CA ARG A 130 -4.01 9.59 -16.42
C ARG A 130 -3.16 9.12 -17.61
N PRO A 131 -3.48 9.54 -18.85
CA PRO A 131 -2.77 9.11 -20.06
C PRO A 131 -1.25 9.35 -19.99
N ARG A 132 -0.84 10.47 -19.37
CA ARG A 132 0.58 10.81 -19.19
C ARG A 132 1.35 9.82 -18.31
N VAL A 133 0.68 9.22 -17.32
CA VAL A 133 1.30 8.22 -16.44
C VAL A 133 1.28 6.87 -17.12
N ARG A 134 0.17 6.48 -17.75
CA ARG A 134 0.07 5.25 -18.55
C ARG A 134 1.10 5.18 -19.67
N ALA A 135 1.39 6.31 -20.32
CA ALA A 135 2.40 6.39 -21.38
C ALA A 135 3.84 6.17 -20.88
N ALA A 136 4.08 6.25 -19.57
CA ALA A 136 5.39 6.03 -18.98
C ALA A 136 5.71 4.55 -18.70
N PHE A 137 4.79 3.61 -18.99
CA PHE A 137 4.90 2.18 -18.64
C PHE A 137 4.73 1.20 -19.83
#